data_AF-A0A3M3QWW7-F1
#
_entry.id   AF-A0A3M3QWW7-F1
#
_cell.length_a   1.000
_cell.length_b   1.000
_cell.length_c   1.000
_cell.angle_alpha   90.00
_cell.angle_beta   90.00
_cell.angle_gamma   90.00
#
_symmetry.space_group_name_H-M   'P 1'
#
loop_
_entity.id
_entity.type
_entity.pdbx_description
1 polymer ?
#
loop_
_entity_poly.entity_id
_entity_poly.type
_entity_poly.pdbx_seq_one_letter_code
_entity_poly.pdbx_strand_id
1 'polypeptide(L)' 'ALQRACAFVAMDHGLLLEWEADGGVQKTASHGGEERLNTLETTADPLAIGPQWLERPGTDMPCVLLLPLRGA' A
#
# COMPACT_ATOMS: atom_id res chain seq x y z
N ALA A 1 -0.22 -13.11 0.78
CA ALA A 1 -0.48 -12.72 -0.63
C ALA A 1 0.42 -11.58 -1.07
N LEU A 2 0.56 -10.52 -0.25
CA LEU A 2 1.37 -9.33 -0.51
C LEU A 2 2.76 -9.59 -1.10
N GLN A 3 3.60 -10.42 -0.46
CA GLN A 3 4.96 -10.72 -0.98
C GLN A 3 4.97 -11.30 -2.40
N ARG A 4 3.95 -12.10 -2.77
CA ARG A 4 3.82 -12.62 -4.14
C ARG A 4 3.45 -11.51 -5.13
N ALA A 5 2.60 -10.57 -4.72
CA ALA A 5 2.27 -9.40 -5.53
C ALA A 5 3.52 -8.52 -5.75
N CYS A 6 4.27 -8.22 -4.67
CA CYS A 6 5.54 -7.50 -4.75
C CYS A 6 6.52 -8.18 -5.73
N ALA A 7 6.72 -9.50 -5.60
CA ALA A 7 7.59 -10.26 -6.48
C ALA A 7 7.11 -10.26 -7.95
N PHE A 8 5.80 -10.32 -8.19
CA PHE A 8 5.23 -10.35 -9.55
C PHE A 8 5.55 -9.07 -10.35
N VAL A 9 5.55 -7.90 -9.69
CA VAL A 9 5.86 -6.61 -10.33
C VAL A 9 7.28 -6.11 -10.04
N ALA A 10 8.15 -6.96 -9.46
CA ALA A 10 9.50 -6.62 -9.07
C ALA A 10 9.61 -5.36 -8.17
N MET A 11 8.64 -5.16 -7.27
CA MET A 11 8.69 -4.13 -6.23
C MET A 11 9.25 -4.74 -4.94
N ASP A 12 10.15 -4.02 -4.28
CA ASP A 12 10.90 -4.49 -3.09
C ASP A 12 10.19 -4.17 -1.76
N HIS A 13 9.17 -3.31 -1.79
CA HIS A 13 8.36 -2.92 -0.63
C HIS A 13 6.87 -3.10 -0.91
N GLY A 14 6.11 -3.37 0.15
CA GLY A 14 4.66 -3.40 0.11
C GLY A 14 4.07 -3.38 1.51
N LEU A 15 2.84 -2.89 1.61
CA LEU A 15 2.03 -2.97 2.82
C LEU A 15 0.57 -3.26 2.44
N LEU A 16 -0.16 -3.88 3.36
CA LEU A 16 -1.59 -4.08 3.28
C LEU A 16 -2.25 -3.23 4.36
N LEU A 17 -3.17 -2.36 3.93
CA LEU A 17 -4.02 -1.59 4.81
C LEU A 17 -5.42 -2.17 4.78
N GLU A 18 -5.95 -2.44 5.96
CA GLU A 18 -7.35 -2.76 6.19
C GLU A 18 -7.95 -1.68 7.07
N TRP A 19 -9.22 -1.40 6.88
CA TRP A 19 -9.91 -0.39 7.66
C TRP A 19 -11.32 -0.83 8.00
N GLU A 20 -11.76 -0.44 9.18
CA GLU A 20 -13.09 -0.71 9.68
C GLU A 20 -14.04 0.45 9.35
N ALA A 21 -15.35 0.23 9.55
CA ALA A 21 -16.37 1.23 9.31
C ALA A 21 -16.22 2.50 10.17
N ASP A 22 -15.46 2.43 11.28
CA ASP A 22 -15.14 3.55 12.16
C ASP A 22 -13.98 4.43 11.64
N GLY A 23 -13.35 4.04 10.52
CA GLY A 23 -12.25 4.77 9.90
C GLY A 23 -10.86 4.42 10.48
N GLY A 24 -10.76 3.47 11.40
CA GLY A 24 -9.49 2.99 11.91
C GLY A 24 -8.72 2.23 10.83
N VAL A 25 -7.54 2.74 10.44
CA VAL A 25 -6.64 2.07 9.48
C VAL A 25 -5.63 1.21 10.22
N GLN A 26 -5.49 -0.04 9.82
CA GLN A 26 -4.53 -0.98 10.36
C GLN A 26 -3.63 -1.55 9.25
N LYS A 27 -2.34 -1.63 9.55
CA LYS A 27 -1.35 -2.32 8.71
C LYS A 27 -1.35 -3.80 9.08
N THR A 28 -1.98 -4.64 8.25
CA THR A 28 -2.16 -6.07 8.54
C THR A 28 -1.09 -6.95 7.90
N ALA A 29 -0.36 -6.45 6.90
CA ALA A 29 0.82 -7.11 6.34
C ALA A 29 1.86 -6.10 5.84
N SER A 30 3.13 -6.51 5.83
CA SER A 30 4.25 -5.74 5.30
C SER A 30 5.30 -6.61 4.62
N HIS A 31 6.03 -5.98 3.70
CA HIS A 31 7.18 -6.54 3.02
C HIS A 31 8.21 -5.43 2.77
N GLY A 32 9.49 -5.69 3.05
CA GLY A 32 10.58 -4.71 2.93
C GLY A 32 10.92 -4.02 4.25
N GLY A 33 11.68 -2.92 4.18
CA GLY A 33 12.14 -2.16 5.35
C GLY A 33 11.05 -1.28 5.96
N GLU A 34 10.78 -1.45 7.25
CA GLU A 34 9.71 -0.70 7.94
C GLU A 34 9.93 0.80 7.96
N GLU A 35 11.18 1.26 8.06
CA GLU A 35 11.51 2.69 8.04
C GLU A 35 10.98 3.39 6.78
N ARG A 36 11.20 2.78 5.60
CA ARG A 36 10.69 3.31 4.33
C ARG A 36 9.17 3.20 4.23
N LEU A 37 8.58 2.11 4.71
CA LEU A 37 7.13 1.93 4.72
C LEU A 37 6.42 3.00 5.56
N ASN A 38 7.04 3.45 6.66
CA ASN A 38 6.50 4.49 7.53
C ASN A 38 6.46 5.88 6.86
N THR A 39 7.11 6.06 5.70
CA THR A 39 7.05 7.29 4.89
C THR A 39 5.83 7.37 3.97
N LEU A 40 5.05 6.28 3.89
CA LEU A 40 3.81 6.23 3.12
C LEU A 40 2.65 6.75 3.95
N GLU A 41 1.79 7.56 3.34
CA GLU A 41 0.52 7.95 3.95
C GLU A 41 -0.40 6.72 4.04
N THR A 42 -0.80 6.35 5.25
CA THR A 42 -1.67 5.20 5.51
C THR A 42 -3.10 5.66 5.78
N THR A 43 -3.72 6.26 4.77
CA THR A 43 -5.11 6.74 4.82
C THR A 43 -6.03 5.72 4.14
N ALA A 44 -7.17 5.42 4.76
CA ALA A 44 -8.20 4.62 4.10
C ALA A 44 -8.76 5.40 2.90
N ASP A 45 -8.85 4.73 1.76
CA ASP A 45 -9.58 5.25 0.61
C ASP A 45 -10.73 4.29 0.24
N PRO A 46 -11.87 4.37 0.95
CA PRO A 46 -13.02 3.51 0.69
C PRO A 46 -13.72 3.81 -0.64
N LEU A 47 -13.40 4.94 -1.29
CA LEU A 47 -14.01 5.37 -2.55
C LEU A 47 -13.12 5.04 -3.76
N ALA A 48 -11.86 4.64 -3.58
CA ALA A 48 -10.97 4.23 -4.67
C ALA A 48 -11.57 3.11 -5.55
N ILE A 49 -11.66 3.35 -6.85
CA ILE A 49 -12.09 2.36 -7.83
C ILE A 49 -10.93 2.11 -8.80
N GLY A 50 -10.39 0.90 -8.77
CA GLY A 50 -9.30 0.48 -9.65
C GLY A 50 -7.90 0.87 -9.16
N PRO A 51 -6.85 0.36 -9.83
CA PRO A 51 -5.47 0.60 -9.44
C PRO A 51 -5.05 2.05 -9.71
N GLN A 52 -4.14 2.56 -8.89
CA GLN A 52 -3.55 3.88 -9.09
C GLN A 52 -2.02 3.82 -9.00
N TRP A 53 -1.36 4.45 -9.98
CA TRP A 53 0.09 4.66 -9.98
C TRP A 53 0.42 6.07 -9.50
N LEU A 54 1.37 6.17 -8.57
CA LEU A 54 1.86 7.42 -8.01
C LEU A 54 3.37 7.54 -8.20
N GLU A 55 3.79 8.66 -8.77
CA GLU A 55 5.18 9.08 -8.80
C GLU A 55 5.40 10.15 -7.72
N ARG A 56 6.36 9.92 -6.83
CA ARG A 56 6.70 10.76 -5.67
C ARG A 56 8.18 11.16 -5.70
N PRO A 57 8.59 12.06 -6.61
CA PRO A 57 10.01 12.42 -6.78
C PRO A 57 10.64 12.90 -5.48
N GLY A 58 11.86 12.45 -5.18
CA GLY A 58 12.61 12.88 -4.01
C GLY A 58 12.18 12.26 -2.67
N THR A 59 11.29 11.27 -2.67
CA THR A 59 10.91 10.51 -1.48
C THR A 59 11.62 9.15 -1.43
N ASP A 60 11.63 8.51 -0.25
CA ASP A 60 12.20 7.16 -0.07
C ASP A 60 11.45 6.07 -0.84
N MET A 61 10.21 6.36 -1.25
CA MET A 61 9.34 5.51 -2.05
C MET A 61 8.82 6.30 -3.26
N PRO A 62 9.65 6.45 -4.31
CA PRO A 62 9.34 7.31 -5.46
C PRO A 62 8.27 6.74 -6.39
N CYS A 63 8.00 5.44 -6.32
CA CYS A 63 7.01 4.76 -7.14
C CYS A 63 6.09 3.93 -6.26
N VAL A 64 4.78 4.21 -6.29
CA VAL A 64 3.78 3.50 -5.48
C VAL A 64 2.62 3.04 -6.36
N LEU A 65 2.27 1.76 -6.25
CA LEU A 65 1.09 1.17 -6.86
C LEU A 65 0.05 0.89 -5.76
N LEU A 66 -1.08 1.57 -5.84
CA LEU A 66 -2.24 1.35 -4.96
C LEU A 66 -3.21 0.39 -5.64
N LEU A 67 -3.64 -0.64 -4.91
CA LEU A 67 -4.55 -1.68 -5.38
C LEU A 67 -5.74 -1.79 -4.40
N PRO A 68 -6.90 -1.19 -4.71
CA PRO A 68 -8.06 -1.28 -3.84
C PRO A 68 -8.58 -2.73 -3.75
N LEU A 69 -8.82 -3.19 -2.54
CA LEU A 69 -9.47 -4.46 -2.26
C LEU A 69 -10.95 -4.21 -1.97
N ARG A 70 -11.84 -4.69 -2.83
CA ARG A 70 -13.30 -4.59 -2.68
C ARG A 70 -13.91 -5.99 -2.75
N GLY A 71 -14.72 -6.34 -1.74
CA GLY A 71 -15.40 -7.64 -1.69
C GLY A 71 -14.47 -8.83 -1.48
N ALA A 72 -13.32 -8.60 -0.83
CA ALA A 72 -12.44 -9.66 -0.34
C ALA A 72 -13.02 -10.33 0.91
#